data_AF-A0AAW5RYQ7-F1
#
_entry.id   AF-A0AAW5RYQ7-F1
#
_cell.length_a   1.000
_cell.length_b   1.000
_cell.length_c   1.000
_cell.angle_alpha   90.00
_cell.angle_beta   90.00
_cell.angle_gamma   90.00
#
_symmetry.space_group_name_H-M   'P 1'
#
loop_
_entity.id
_entity.type
_entity.pdbx_description
1 polymer ?
#
loop_
_entity_poly.entity_id
_entity_poly.type
_entity_poly.pdbx_seq_one_letter_code
_entity_poly.pdbx_strand_id
1 'polypeptide(L)'
;MSVVGMTSFAGIAASVGTLQAMQAELAGVAAANEGASQAITPAGNEGASAMAMAQQKASSALFATHFALGIEQMMELNGAILSASAATEVTDAGNAVAQLV
;
A
#
# COMPACT_ATOMS: atom_id res chain seq x y z
N MET A 1 33.51 -20.30 2.10
CA MET A 1 32.06 -20.57 2.03
C MET A 1 31.37 -19.28 1.66
N SER A 2 30.55 -19.31 0.60
CA SER A 2 29.96 -18.12 -0.02
C SER A 2 28.91 -17.48 0.88
N VAL A 3 28.96 -16.14 0.99
CA VAL A 3 27.97 -15.27 1.61
C VAL A 3 26.71 -15.27 0.73
N VAL A 4 25.87 -16.29 0.86
CA VAL A 4 24.60 -16.38 0.09
C VAL A 4 23.46 -15.66 0.84
N GLY A 5 23.59 -15.40 2.14
CA GLY A 5 22.55 -14.76 2.96
C GLY A 5 22.43 -13.24 2.84
N MET A 6 23.51 -12.49 2.61
CA MET A 6 23.44 -11.00 2.65
C MET A 6 22.89 -10.35 1.37
N THR A 7 22.87 -11.05 0.23
CA THR A 7 22.44 -10.45 -1.05
C THR A 7 20.92 -10.51 -1.26
N SER A 8 20.21 -11.44 -0.62
CA SER A 8 18.75 -11.57 -0.70
C SER A 8 18.03 -10.43 0.03
N PHE A 9 18.57 -9.96 1.16
CA PHE A 9 18.00 -8.84 1.92
C PHE A 9 18.00 -7.52 1.15
N ALA A 10 19.08 -7.21 0.44
CA ALA A 10 19.15 -6.01 -0.40
C ALA A 10 18.07 -6.02 -1.51
N GLY A 11 17.80 -7.20 -2.10
CA GLY A 11 16.72 -7.37 -3.07
C GLY A 11 15.32 -7.23 -2.46
N ILE A 12 15.12 -7.72 -1.23
CA ILE A 12 13.85 -7.58 -0.51
C ILE A 12 13.63 -6.12 -0.09
N ALA A 13 14.64 -5.45 0.46
CA ALA A 13 14.56 -4.03 0.81
C ALA A 13 14.26 -3.14 -0.41
N ALA A 14 14.85 -3.44 -1.57
CA ALA A 14 14.54 -2.74 -2.83
C ALA A 14 13.09 -2.97 -3.28
N SER A 15 12.60 -4.21 -3.15
CA SER A 15 11.21 -4.57 -3.49
C SER A 15 10.21 -3.88 -2.56
N VAL A 16 10.49 -3.86 -1.26
CA VAL A 16 9.73 -3.14 -0.23
C VAL A 16 9.69 -1.63 -0.53
N GLY A 17 10.84 -1.03 -0.87
CA GLY A 17 10.91 0.39 -1.24
C GLY A 17 10.06 0.72 -2.47
N THR A 18 10.03 -0.18 -3.47
CA THR A 18 9.17 -0.03 -4.65
C THR A 18 7.69 -0.11 -4.28
N LEU A 19 7.31 -1.05 -3.40
CA LEU A 19 5.94 -1.17 -2.89
C LEU A 19 5.51 0.08 -2.12
N GLN A 20 6.38 0.65 -1.29
CA GLN A 20 6.11 1.89 -0.55
C GLN A 20 5.91 3.08 -1.49
N ALA A 21 6.72 3.20 -2.54
CA ALA A 21 6.56 4.25 -3.54
C ALA A 21 5.20 4.17 -4.26
N MET A 22 4.80 2.97 -4.68
CA MET A 22 3.48 2.75 -5.28
C MET A 22 2.34 3.07 -4.32
N GLN A 23 2.46 2.72 -3.04
CA GLN A 23 1.46 3.05 -2.01
C GLN A 23 1.29 4.57 -1.86
N ALA A 24 2.40 5.32 -1.83
CA ALA A 24 2.36 6.78 -1.74
C ALA A 24 1.70 7.42 -2.97
N GLU A 25 2.01 6.92 -4.17
CA GLU A 25 1.42 7.42 -5.41
C GLU A 25 -0.09 7.12 -5.49
N LEU A 26 -0.50 5.90 -5.13
CA LEU A 26 -1.90 5.50 -5.03
C LEU A 26 -2.67 6.37 -4.03
N ALA A 27 -2.11 6.62 -2.85
CA ALA A 27 -2.70 7.51 -1.85
C ALA A 27 -2.91 8.93 -2.40
N GLY A 28 -1.93 9.46 -3.12
CA GLY A 28 -2.02 10.78 -3.75
C GLY A 28 -3.12 10.86 -4.80
N VAL A 29 -3.25 9.85 -5.65
CA VAL A 29 -4.32 9.77 -6.68
C VAL A 29 -5.70 9.66 -6.03
N ALA A 30 -5.85 8.88 -4.96
CA ALA A 30 -7.11 8.77 -4.25
C ALA A 30 -7.57 10.10 -3.64
N ALA A 31 -6.67 10.81 -2.97
CA ALA A 31 -6.97 12.13 -2.42
C ALA A 31 -7.38 13.15 -3.50
N ALA A 32 -6.71 13.14 -4.66
CA ALA A 32 -7.06 13.99 -5.79
C ALA A 32 -8.46 13.65 -6.36
N ASN A 33 -8.77 12.37 -6.51
CA ASN A 33 -10.07 11.91 -7.00
C ASN A 33 -11.21 12.22 -6.04
N GLU A 34 -10.98 12.11 -4.73
CA GLU A 34 -11.96 12.49 -3.71
C GLU A 34 -12.22 14.01 -3.74
N GLY A 35 -11.19 14.83 -3.87
CA GLY A 35 -11.35 16.28 -4.06
C GLY A 35 -12.20 16.61 -5.31
N ALA A 36 -11.96 15.92 -6.42
CA ALA A 36 -12.73 16.10 -7.65
C ALA A 36 -14.19 15.65 -7.50
N SER A 37 -14.45 14.54 -6.81
CA SER A 37 -15.81 14.03 -6.65
C SER A 37 -16.68 14.91 -5.74
N GLN A 38 -16.08 15.53 -4.72
CA GLN A 38 -16.80 16.47 -3.85
C GLN A 38 -17.16 17.77 -4.58
N ALA A 39 -16.42 18.15 -5.62
CA ALA A 39 -16.69 19.31 -6.45
C ALA A 39 -17.83 19.11 -7.46
N ILE A 40 -18.39 17.90 -7.59
CA ILE A 40 -19.47 17.63 -8.54
C ILE A 40 -20.72 18.43 -8.19
N THR A 41 -21.25 19.14 -9.19
CA THR A 41 -22.52 19.88 -9.14
C THR A 41 -23.57 19.21 -10.02
N PRO A 42 -24.87 19.40 -9.76
CA PRO A 42 -25.93 18.90 -10.64
C PRO A 42 -25.79 19.48 -12.05
N ALA A 43 -26.02 18.66 -13.08
CA ALA A 43 -26.01 19.09 -14.48
C ALA A 43 -27.25 19.92 -14.86
N GLY A 44 -28.33 19.80 -14.08
CA GLY A 44 -29.59 20.52 -14.27
C GLY A 44 -30.32 20.72 -12.94
N ASN A 45 -31.39 21.51 -12.97
CA ASN A 45 -32.17 21.90 -11.78
C ASN A 45 -33.27 20.89 -11.41
N GLU A 46 -33.42 19.83 -12.19
CA GLU A 46 -34.34 18.74 -11.93
C GLU A 46 -33.87 17.84 -10.78
N GLY A 47 -34.82 17.29 -10.02
CA GLY A 47 -34.54 16.39 -8.91
C GLY A 47 -33.74 15.14 -9.31
N ALA A 48 -33.86 14.69 -10.56
CA ALA A 48 -33.08 13.58 -11.10
C ALA A 48 -31.57 13.89 -11.12
N SER A 49 -31.18 15.09 -11.54
CA SER A 49 -29.77 15.53 -11.57
C SER A 49 -29.20 15.71 -10.16
N ALA A 50 -30.00 16.19 -9.21
CA ALA A 50 -29.60 16.25 -7.80
C ALA A 50 -29.39 14.85 -7.21
N MET A 51 -30.27 13.89 -7.52
CA MET A 51 -30.16 12.50 -7.06
C MET A 51 -28.95 11.78 -7.67
N ALA A 52 -28.69 11.98 -8.98
CA ALA A 52 -27.53 11.42 -9.66
C ALA A 52 -26.21 11.94 -9.06
N MET A 53 -26.13 13.25 -8.79
CA MET A 53 -24.99 13.86 -8.10
C MET A 53 -24.79 13.26 -6.70
N ALA A 54 -25.86 13.12 -5.91
CA ALA A 54 -25.77 12.52 -4.58
C ALA A 54 -25.29 11.06 -4.63
N GLN A 55 -25.77 10.25 -5.57
CA GLN A 55 -25.31 8.87 -5.76
C GLN A 55 -23.84 8.81 -6.17
N GLN A 56 -23.40 9.69 -7.07
CA GLN A 56 -22.01 9.73 -7.50
C GLN A 56 -21.07 10.10 -6.34
N LYS A 57 -21.45 11.06 -5.50
CA LYS A 57 -20.71 11.40 -4.28
C LYS A 57 -20.65 10.24 -3.29
N ALA A 58 -21.78 9.57 -3.06
CA ALA A 58 -21.83 8.39 -2.18
C ALA A 58 -20.95 7.25 -2.70
N SER A 59 -21.01 6.96 -4.01
CA SER A 59 -20.17 5.94 -4.66
C SER A 59 -18.68 6.27 -4.55
N SER A 60 -18.31 7.55 -4.76
CA SER A 60 -16.93 7.99 -4.59
C SER A 60 -16.44 7.86 -3.14
N ALA A 61 -17.28 8.15 -2.15
CA ALA A 61 -16.92 8.00 -0.74
C ALA A 61 -16.70 6.52 -0.36
N LEU A 62 -17.54 5.62 -0.89
CA LEU A 62 -17.35 4.18 -0.72
C LEU A 62 -16.05 3.70 -1.38
N PHE A 63 -15.79 4.14 -2.61
CA PHE A 63 -14.53 3.83 -3.29
C PHE A 63 -13.32 4.31 -2.48
N ALA A 64 -13.32 5.57 -2.01
CA ALA A 64 -12.22 6.13 -1.22
C ALA A 64 -11.98 5.31 0.06
N THR A 65 -13.04 4.91 0.75
CA THR A 65 -12.96 4.07 1.96
C THR A 65 -12.33 2.70 1.65
N HIS A 66 -12.82 2.00 0.63
CA HIS A 66 -12.28 0.69 0.25
C HIS A 66 -10.85 0.76 -0.27
N PHE A 67 -10.52 1.83 -0.99
CA PHE A 67 -9.19 2.04 -1.51
C PHE A 67 -8.18 2.33 -0.39
N ALA A 68 -8.56 3.13 0.61
CA ALA A 68 -7.73 3.37 1.80
C ALA A 68 -7.46 2.07 2.58
N LEU A 69 -8.49 1.24 2.80
CA LEU A 69 -8.31 -0.09 3.41
C LEU A 69 -7.37 -0.98 2.59
N GLY A 70 -7.44 -0.92 1.26
CA GLY A 70 -6.51 -1.64 0.39
C GLY A 70 -5.06 -1.18 0.54
N ILE A 71 -4.83 0.13 0.71
CA ILE A 71 -3.49 0.67 1.00
C ILE A 71 -2.97 0.17 2.34
N GLU A 72 -3.82 0.16 3.38
CA GLU A 72 -3.43 -0.37 4.70
C GLU A 72 -3.02 -1.85 4.61
N GLN A 73 -3.77 -2.67 3.88
CA GLN A 73 -3.41 -4.08 3.65
C GLN A 73 -2.08 -4.24 2.92
N MET A 74 -1.78 -3.36 1.95
CA MET A 74 -0.48 -3.35 1.27
C MET A 74 0.66 -2.93 2.21
N MET A 75 0.43 -1.99 3.13
CA MET A 75 1.40 -1.60 4.15
C MET A 75 1.68 -2.75 5.13
N GLU A 76 0.62 -3.46 5.54
CA GLU A 76 0.73 -4.63 6.42
C GLU A 76 1.55 -5.75 5.78
N LEU A 77 1.30 -6.06 4.50
CA LEU A 77 2.12 -7.00 3.73
C LEU A 77 3.60 -6.58 3.72
N ASN A 78 3.87 -5.30 3.56
CA ASN A 78 5.23 -4.77 3.54
C ASN A 78 5.95 -4.98 4.88
N GLY A 79 5.25 -4.73 5.99
CA GLY A 79 5.74 -5.02 7.34
C GLY A 79 5.99 -6.52 7.58
N ALA A 80 5.10 -7.38 7.08
CA ALA A 80 5.25 -8.82 7.15
C ALA A 80 6.50 -9.32 6.39
N ILE A 81 6.74 -8.79 5.19
CA ILE A 81 7.93 -9.13 4.38
C ILE A 81 9.22 -8.70 5.11
N LEU A 82 9.27 -7.48 5.64
CA LEU A 82 10.44 -6.99 6.37
C LEU A 82 10.74 -7.81 7.63
N SER A 83 9.71 -8.13 8.42
CA SER A 83 9.86 -8.92 9.65
C SER A 83 10.31 -10.36 9.36
N ALA A 84 9.73 -11.02 8.34
CA ALA A 84 10.14 -12.35 7.92
C ALA A 84 11.60 -12.37 7.42
N SER A 85 12.00 -11.31 6.71
CA SER A 85 13.37 -11.17 6.21
C SER A 85 14.38 -11.02 7.35
N ALA A 86 14.09 -10.14 8.31
CA ALA A 86 14.94 -9.95 9.49
C ALA A 86 15.05 -11.22 10.35
N ALA A 87 13.95 -11.96 10.53
CA ALA A 87 13.98 -13.23 11.27
C ALA A 87 14.85 -14.29 10.58
N THR A 88 14.84 -14.32 9.24
CA THR A 88 15.70 -15.21 8.45
C THR A 88 17.18 -14.83 8.61
N GLU A 89 17.52 -13.55 8.56
CA GLU A 89 18.90 -13.08 8.78
C GLU A 89 19.44 -13.43 10.17
N VAL A 90 18.64 -13.21 11.22
CA VAL A 90 19.02 -13.56 12.59
C VAL A 90 19.29 -15.06 12.72
N THR A 91 18.46 -15.87 12.06
CA THR A 91 18.63 -17.34 12.04
C THR A 91 19.90 -17.76 11.31
N ASP A 92 20.15 -17.18 10.13
CA ASP A 92 21.36 -17.44 9.35
C ASP A 92 22.63 -17.03 10.09
N ALA A 93 22.63 -15.86 10.74
CA ALA A 93 23.73 -15.38 11.56
C ALA A 93 23.97 -16.30 12.77
N GLY A 94 22.91 -16.71 13.47
CA GLY A 94 22.99 -17.65 14.58
C GLY A 94 23.58 -19.00 14.18
N ASN A 95 23.12 -19.56 13.05
CA ASN A 95 23.63 -20.81 12.49
C ASN A 95 25.11 -20.70 12.08
N ALA A 96 25.50 -19.57 11.48
CA ALA A 96 26.90 -19.33 11.11
C ALA A 96 27.84 -19.25 12.32
N VAL A 97 27.39 -18.63 13.42
CA VAL A 97 28.15 -18.58 14.68
C VAL A 97 28.27 -19.97 15.30
N ALA A 98 27.20 -20.77 15.29
CA ALA A 98 27.23 -22.13 15.83
C ALA A 98 28.17 -23.09 15.07
N GLN A 99 28.51 -22.80 13.81
CA GLN A 99 29.48 -23.57 13.02
C GLN A 99 30.95 -23.18 13.29
N LEU A 100 31.19 -22.07 13.97
CA LEU A 100 32.53 -21.58 14.31
C LEU A 100 33.01 -22.03 15.71
N VAL A 101 32.13 -22.62 16.51
CA VAL A 101 32.39 -23.18 17.84
C VAL A 101 32.47 -24.70 17.75
#